data_AF-A0A486UKY6-F1
#
_entry.id   AF-A0A486UKY6-F1
#
_cell.length_a   1.000
_cell.length_b   1.000
_cell.length_c   1.000
_cell.angle_alpha   90.00
_cell.angle_beta   90.00
_cell.angle_gamma   90.00
#
_symmetry.space_group_name_H-M   'P 1'
#
loop_
_entity.id
_entity.type
_entity.pdbx_description
1 polymer ?
#
loop_
_entity_poly.entity_id
_entity_poly.type
_entity_poly.pdbx_seq_one_letter_code
_entity_poly.pdbx_strand_id
1 'polypeptide(L)' 'MRKTRYTEEQIAFALKQAETGTRVEEVCRKMGISEATFYMYGLPPFCKY' A
#
# COMPACT_ATOMS: atom_id res chain seq x y z
N MET A 1 -17.43 -2.49 -4.09
CA MET A 1 -16.03 -2.45 -3.61
C MET A 1 -16.00 -3.06 -2.23
N ARG A 2 -15.17 -4.10 -1.98
CA ARG A 2 -14.91 -4.53 -0.59
C ARG A 2 -14.35 -3.31 0.14
N LYS A 3 -14.90 -2.96 1.32
CA LYS A 3 -14.33 -1.89 2.15
C LYS A 3 -12.88 -2.27 2.42
N THR A 4 -11.94 -1.54 1.83
CA THR A 4 -10.54 -1.64 2.21
C THR A 4 -10.46 -1.21 3.68
N ARG A 5 -9.67 -1.93 4.46
CA ARG A 5 -9.47 -1.61 5.89
C ARG A 5 -8.82 -0.23 6.09
N TYR A 6 -8.19 0.30 5.03
CA TYR A 6 -7.46 1.56 5.00
C TYR A 6 -8.12 2.53 4.00
N THR A 7 -8.06 3.82 4.31
CA THR A 7 -8.54 4.89 3.40
C THR A 7 -7.60 5.06 2.22
N GLU A 8 -8.08 5.67 1.13
CA GLU A 8 -7.24 5.97 -0.03
C GLU A 8 -6.07 6.89 0.34
N GLU A 9 -6.26 7.83 1.27
CA GLU A 9 -5.18 8.72 1.74
C GLU A 9 -4.09 7.94 2.49
N GLN A 10 -4.48 6.97 3.33
CA GLN A 10 -3.53 6.11 4.04
C GLN A 10 -2.72 5.27 3.06
N ILE A 11 -3.37 4.74 2.02
CA ILE A 11 -2.71 3.97 0.96
C ILE A 11 -1.76 4.86 0.16
N ALA A 12 -2.19 6.05 -0.26
CA ALA A 12 -1.36 7.01 -0.98
C ALA A 12 -0.14 7.44 -0.16
N PHE A 13 -0.33 7.66 1.14
CA PHE A 13 0.77 7.99 2.06
C PHE A 13 1.80 6.86 2.19
N ALA A 14 1.34 5.60 2.21
CA ALA A 14 2.22 4.44 2.22
C ALA A 14 3.07 4.32 0.96
N LEU A 15 2.46 4.49 -0.21
CA LEU A 15 3.15 4.47 -1.50
C LEU A 15 4.18 5.60 -1.59
N LYS A 16 3.80 6.82 -1.16
CA LYS A 16 4.70 7.98 -1.13
C LYS A 16 5.92 7.77 -0.22
N GLN A 17 5.76 7.12 0.93
CA GLN A 17 6.91 6.81 1.80
C GLN A 17 7.95 5.95 1.08
N ALA A 18 7.51 4.95 0.31
CA ALA A 18 8.41 4.12 -0.48
C ALA A 18 9.08 4.90 -1.63
N GLU A 19 8.33 5.79 -2.30
CA GLU A 19 8.89 6.69 -3.33
C GLU A 19 9.97 7.63 -2.77
N THR A 20 9.80 8.10 -1.52
CA THR A 20 10.79 8.95 -0.83
C THR A 20 11.98 8.18 -0.25
N GLY A 21 12.08 6.87 -0.50
CA GLY A 21 13.23 6.04 -0.11
C GLY A 21 13.07 5.25 1.19
N THR A 22 11.87 5.25 1.80
CA THR A 22 11.60 4.34 2.93
C THR A 22 11.50 2.91 2.42
N ARG A 23 12.15 1.95 3.09
CA ARG A 23 12.05 0.54 2.72
C ARG A 23 10.61 0.06 2.83
N VAL A 24 10.13 -0.69 1.83
CA VAL A 24 8.78 -1.27 1.79
C VAL A 24 8.50 -2.12 3.04
N GLU A 25 9.50 -2.86 3.51
CA GLU A 25 9.45 -3.66 4.74
C GLU A 25 9.05 -2.83 5.97
N GLU A 26 9.61 -1.62 6.12
CA GLU A 26 9.31 -0.71 7.23
C GLU A 26 7.91 -0.12 7.12
N VAL A 27 7.51 0.25 5.89
CA VAL A 27 6.16 0.75 5.61
C VAL A 27 5.12 -0.32 5.96
N CYS A 28 5.36 -1.56 5.53
CA CYS A 28 4.51 -2.72 5.81
C CYS A 28 4.41 -3.00 7.31
N ARG A 29 5.54 -2.98 8.03
CA ARG A 29 5.59 -3.18 9.48
C ARG A 29 4.85 -2.09 10.25
N LYS A 30 4.98 -0.82 9.85
CA LYS A 30 4.27 0.31 10.48
C LYS A 30 2.76 0.26 10.25
N MET A 31 2.33 -0.10 9.05
CA MET A 31 0.90 -0.19 8.72
C MET A 31 0.23 -1.49 9.15
N GLY A 32 1.00 -2.52 9.47
CA GLY A 32 0.50 -3.85 9.80
C GLY A 32 -0.06 -4.59 8.59
N ILE A 33 0.56 -4.44 7.42
CA ILE A 33 0.18 -5.12 6.17
C ILE A 33 1.31 -6.02 5.68
N SER A 34 1.00 -6.96 4.78
CA SER A 34 2.01 -7.72 4.05
C SER A 34 2.56 -6.93 2.86
N GLU A 35 3.78 -7.25 2.43
CA GLU A 35 4.36 -6.67 1.21
C GLU A 35 3.51 -6.96 -0.04
N ALA A 36 2.90 -8.15 -0.12
CA ALA A 36 1.95 -8.47 -1.19
C ALA A 36 0.77 -7.47 -1.25
N THR A 37 0.25 -7.07 -0.09
CA THR A 37 -0.81 -6.05 -0.02
C THR A 37 -0.29 -4.68 -0.47
N PHE A 38 0.93 -4.32 -0.07
CA PHE A 38 1.56 -3.08 -0.49
C PHE A 38 1.70 -2.99 -2.02
N TYR A 39 2.22 -4.06 -2.67
CA TYR A 39 2.34 -4.08 -4.12
C TYR A 39 0.98 -4.04 -4.82
N MET A 40 -0.04 -4.69 -4.26
CA MET A 40 -1.42 -4.63 -4.79
C MET A 40 -1.99 -3.20 -4.77
N TYR A 41 -1.55 -2.32 -3.88
CA TYR A 41 -1.98 -0.92 -3.89
C TYR A 41 -1.45 -0.14 -5.09
N GLY A 42 -0.20 -0.38 -5.48
CA GLY A 42 0.45 0.26 -6.64
C GLY A 42 0.01 -0.30 -8.00
N LEU A 43 -0.72 -1.42 -8.03
CA LEU A 43 -1.23 -1.98 -9.27
C LEU A 43 -2.33 -1.10 -9.89
N PRO A 44 -2.41 -1.02 -11.23
CA PRO A 44 -3.54 -0.44 -11.91
C PRO A 44 -4.86 -1.15 -11.55
N PRO A 45 -6.03 -0.47 -11.62
CA PRO A 45 -7.31 -1.07 -11.26
C PRO A 45 -7.64 -2.39 -12.00
N PHE A 46 -7.21 -2.51 -13.25
CA PHE A 46 -7.42 -3.71 -14.07
C PHE A 46 -6.54 -4.90 -13.69
N CYS A 47 -5.47 -4.70 -12.93
CA CYS A 47 -4.61 -5.78 -12.41
C CYS A 47 -5.01 -6.25 -11.01
N LYS A 48 -5.99 -5.59 -10.38
CA LYS A 48 -6.48 -5.96 -9.03
C LYS A 48 -7.53 -7.08 -9.06
N TYR A 49 -7.90 -7.56 -10.25
CA TYR A 49 -8.93 -8.58 -10.51
C TYR A 49 -8.44 -9.63 -11.49
#